data_AF-A0AA36I712-F1
#
_entry.id   AF-A0AA36I712-F1
#
_cell.length_a   1.000
_cell.length_b   1.000
_cell.length_c   1.000
_cell.angle_alpha   90.00
_cell.angle_beta   90.00
_cell.angle_gamma   90.00
#
_symmetry.space_group_name_H-M   'P 1'
#
loop_
_entity.id
_entity.type
_entity.pdbx_description
1 polymer ?
#
loop_
_entity_poly.entity_id
_entity_poly.type
_entity_poly.pdbx_seq_one_letter_code
_entity_poly.pdbx_strand_id
1 'polypeptide(L)'
;MAASSDGARGRWVEEPQGASELQIAQLETRLRAAVTELVEPTVQKMTVLGSEVEHLTSSVARHMKELDSLHLGQLRFQEQVGAVTQMKEEMARWDSQRRVYEAAVDEKLEAMLHKLDAQRYALEQKESTLHHLNRNLDRVASEVNRLVEDQDSVREACEARVDEQSKRLTHFKAETEVRFASVERQHNALSDELWGDELGLAKIAGELKKTNATFGKLEDAVAALQEGKAEAVQLEKLRADVAKMVHEANTSTSQMRHTVGEVVNDVREHFRTASETIASHNASFVKQVREEYQAELSSSAMLREEVKSFMNRASQSVESLELRVDEVGSKANALAAEAREELEELNRRRKRDKTSADNELKALKKRLGGVFDNSDAVLRGLEHIYSVLQPVLESDLMQCALEKQDAVDRDRISLMGVKDDELTLSRSTHTEPQRPRPECRVKTAPGGMKPSKTDGHGPQVPQRPVVRVDNRCVSCSGQAPLVLAAFKMACLHYAPSPIEHRGQMVERYELLERREQLLLGANRSLLQGPGALSALSGDGGDDLGMSSLARGPHDEEKGDTFTDYTFVEERGRARPATGNGVRLPSVPPGTPRVVSVR
;
A
#
# COMPACT_ATOMS: atom_id res chain seq x y z
N MET A 1 78.13 79.33 26.67
CA MET A 1 77.76 80.66 26.13
C MET A 1 77.39 81.51 27.35
N ALA A 2 78.37 82.18 27.95
CA ALA A 2 78.85 83.54 27.61
C ALA A 2 77.84 84.58 28.15
N ALA A 3 78.16 85.61 28.96
CA ALA A 3 79.39 86.30 29.36
C ALA A 3 79.05 87.04 30.70
N SER A 4 79.89 87.13 31.74
CA SER A 4 81.13 87.90 31.91
C SER A 4 80.96 89.44 31.86
N SER A 5 81.04 90.09 33.04
CA SER A 5 81.69 91.39 33.34
C SER A 5 81.27 91.78 34.78
N ASP A 6 82.04 91.71 35.86
CA ASP A 6 83.42 92.12 36.16
C ASP A 6 83.70 93.62 35.87
N GLY A 7 83.97 94.40 36.90
CA GLY A 7 84.38 95.80 36.73
C GLY A 7 84.23 96.76 37.92
N ALA A 8 85.36 96.98 38.60
CA ALA A 8 85.84 98.26 39.13
C ALA A 8 85.44 98.75 40.54
N ARG A 9 86.46 98.60 41.40
CA ARG A 9 86.80 99.29 42.65
C ARG A 9 86.66 100.82 42.59
N GLY A 10 86.13 101.41 43.66
CA GLY A 10 86.31 102.81 44.02
C GLY A 10 86.28 102.96 45.55
N ARG A 11 87.40 103.43 46.13
CA ARG A 11 87.66 103.60 47.57
C ARG A 11 87.57 105.10 47.89
N TRP A 12 86.58 105.53 48.67
CA TRP A 12 86.43 106.88 49.24
C TRP A 12 85.91 106.72 50.67
N VAL A 13 86.77 106.88 51.68
CA VAL A 13 86.78 107.98 52.67
C VAL A 13 85.58 107.96 53.60
N GLU A 14 85.83 107.47 54.82
CA GLU A 14 84.95 107.44 55.98
C GLU A 14 84.65 108.85 56.49
N GLU A 15 83.36 109.20 56.51
CA GLU A 15 82.74 110.19 57.40
C GLU A 15 81.47 109.53 57.97
N PRO A 16 81.00 109.90 59.18
CA PRO A 16 80.09 109.07 59.98
C PRO A 16 78.66 109.08 59.41
N GLN A 17 78.41 108.21 58.41
CA GLN A 17 77.13 108.05 57.71
C GLN A 17 76.20 106.97 58.31
N GLY A 18 76.52 106.42 59.49
CA GLY A 18 75.71 105.39 60.15
C GLY A 18 74.28 105.83 60.52
N ALA A 19 74.00 107.13 60.63
CA ALA A 19 72.63 107.64 60.83
C ALA A 19 71.85 107.77 59.50
N SER A 20 72.53 108.10 58.40
CA SER A 20 71.92 108.23 57.08
C SER A 20 71.65 106.86 56.45
N GLU A 21 72.58 105.91 56.58
CA GLU A 21 72.37 104.54 56.11
C GLU A 21 71.30 103.81 56.90
N LEU A 22 71.17 104.07 58.20
CA LEU A 22 70.12 103.49 59.04
C LEU A 22 68.75 104.13 58.75
N GLN A 23 68.71 105.42 58.39
CA GLN A 23 67.51 106.08 57.87
C GLN A 23 67.14 105.61 56.46
N ILE A 24 68.10 105.38 55.57
CA ILE A 24 67.88 104.82 54.23
C ILE A 24 67.41 103.36 54.35
N ALA A 25 68.01 102.56 55.22
CA ALA A 25 67.57 101.20 55.50
C ALA A 25 66.19 101.19 56.17
N GLN A 26 65.87 102.11 57.08
CA GLN A 26 64.52 102.25 57.64
C GLN A 26 63.50 102.69 56.58
N LEU A 27 63.83 103.66 55.72
CA LEU A 27 62.98 104.09 54.62
C LEU A 27 62.78 102.95 53.62
N GLU A 28 63.82 102.20 53.29
CA GLU A 28 63.75 101.01 52.45
C GLU A 28 62.90 99.92 53.10
N THR A 29 63.03 99.69 54.41
CA THR A 29 62.20 98.71 55.14
C THR A 29 60.73 99.14 55.16
N ARG A 30 60.46 100.44 55.34
CA ARG A 30 59.09 101.00 55.26
C ARG A 30 58.55 100.98 53.83
N LEU A 31 59.39 101.22 52.83
CA LEU A 31 59.01 101.14 51.42
C LEU A 31 58.72 99.69 51.01
N ARG A 32 59.55 98.74 51.43
CA ARG A 32 59.32 97.29 51.26
C ARG A 32 58.05 96.86 51.98
N ALA A 33 57.82 97.34 53.21
CA ALA A 33 56.59 97.05 53.94
C ALA A 33 55.36 97.62 53.23
N ALA A 34 55.39 98.88 52.78
CA ALA A 34 54.29 99.51 52.04
C ALA A 34 54.05 98.85 50.67
N VAL A 35 55.12 98.47 49.95
CA VAL A 35 55.03 97.71 48.70
C VAL A 35 54.44 96.33 48.97
N THR A 36 54.85 95.66 50.06
CA THR A 36 54.28 94.36 50.44
C THR A 36 52.80 94.51 50.81
N GLU A 37 52.43 95.52 51.58
CA GLU A 37 51.03 95.79 51.98
C GLU A 37 50.12 96.15 50.79
N LEU A 38 50.66 96.79 49.75
CA LEU A 38 49.94 97.06 48.49
C LEU A 38 49.88 95.84 47.55
N VAL A 39 50.96 95.08 47.46
CA VAL A 39 51.11 93.97 46.50
C VAL A 39 50.51 92.68 47.05
N GLU A 40 50.62 92.40 48.35
CA GLU A 40 50.12 91.19 49.01
C GLU A 40 48.62 90.94 48.78
N PRO A 41 47.69 91.89 48.98
CA PRO A 41 46.27 91.66 48.68
C PRO A 41 46.02 91.40 47.19
N THR A 42 46.83 91.99 46.30
CA THR A 42 46.74 91.77 44.85
C THR A 42 47.24 90.37 44.48
N VAL A 43 48.37 89.93 45.07
CA VAL A 43 48.92 88.59 44.89
C VAL A 43 47.97 87.54 45.47
N GLN A 44 47.44 87.74 46.67
CA GLN A 44 46.44 86.84 47.27
C GLN A 44 45.19 86.73 46.38
N LYS A 45 44.66 87.86 45.90
CA LYS A 45 43.54 87.86 44.96
C LYS A 45 43.88 87.15 43.64
N MET A 46 45.08 87.35 43.09
CA MET A 46 45.54 86.62 41.90
C MET A 46 45.71 85.13 42.16
N THR A 47 46.18 84.70 43.34
CA THR A 47 46.29 83.28 43.67
C THR A 47 44.92 82.62 43.84
N VAL A 48 43.94 83.31 44.45
CA VAL A 48 42.56 82.82 44.56
C VAL A 48 41.94 82.70 43.17
N LEU A 49 42.01 83.77 42.36
CA LEU A 49 41.52 83.74 40.97
C LEU A 49 42.24 82.67 40.13
N GLY A 50 43.55 82.48 40.34
CA GLY A 50 44.31 81.41 39.70
C GLY A 50 43.78 80.03 40.06
N SER A 51 43.54 79.77 41.35
CA SER A 51 42.96 78.51 41.82
C SER A 51 41.53 78.27 41.32
N GLU A 52 40.72 79.33 41.20
CA GLU A 52 39.37 79.26 40.63
C GLU A 52 39.42 78.96 39.13
N VAL A 53 40.37 79.57 38.39
CA VAL A 53 40.59 79.29 36.96
C VAL A 53 41.09 77.84 36.76
N GLU A 54 41.99 77.35 37.59
CA GLU A 54 42.45 75.95 37.55
C GLU A 54 41.31 74.97 37.86
N HIS A 55 40.46 75.30 38.84
CA HIS A 55 39.28 74.51 39.16
C HIS A 55 38.26 74.49 38.01
N LEU A 56 37.98 75.65 37.41
CA LEU A 56 37.12 75.75 36.23
C LEU A 56 37.70 74.98 35.05
N THR A 57 39.01 75.08 34.81
CA THR A 57 39.69 74.34 33.73
C THR A 57 39.60 72.84 33.95
N SER A 58 39.79 72.38 35.19
CA SER A 58 39.64 70.97 35.57
C SER A 58 38.19 70.49 35.42
N SER A 59 37.22 71.33 35.79
CA SER A 59 35.79 71.04 35.62
C SER A 59 35.39 70.95 34.15
N VAL A 60 35.85 71.88 33.31
CA VAL A 60 35.64 71.88 31.85
C VAL A 60 36.28 70.64 31.23
N ALA A 61 37.51 70.28 31.61
CA ALA A 61 38.17 69.08 31.12
C ALA A 61 37.41 67.79 31.51
N ARG A 62 36.83 67.74 32.72
CA ARG A 62 35.96 66.64 33.14
C ARG A 62 34.68 66.59 32.31
N HIS A 63 34.00 67.72 32.12
CA HIS A 63 32.78 67.78 31.31
C HIS A 63 33.03 67.46 29.83
N MET A 64 34.19 67.84 29.27
CA MET A 64 34.60 67.40 27.93
C MET A 64 34.73 65.88 27.85
N LYS A 65 35.39 65.23 28.83
CA LYS A 65 35.47 63.75 28.88
C LYS A 65 34.10 63.09 29.03
N GLU A 66 33.23 63.66 29.84
CA GLU A 66 31.84 63.19 29.99
C GLU A 66 31.07 63.32 28.66
N LEU A 67 31.20 64.46 27.96
CA LEU A 67 30.61 64.67 26.64
C LEU A 67 31.14 63.69 25.59
N ASP A 68 32.44 63.43 25.56
CA ASP A 68 33.04 62.43 24.64
C ASP A 68 32.50 61.03 24.93
N SER A 69 32.33 60.68 26.22
CA SER A 69 31.74 59.39 26.61
C SER A 69 30.26 59.28 26.21
N LEU A 70 29.50 60.37 26.32
CA LEU A 70 28.11 60.45 25.86
C LEU A 70 28.02 60.35 24.34
N HIS A 71 28.93 60.99 23.60
CA HIS A 71 28.98 60.91 22.15
C HIS A 71 29.31 59.48 21.67
N LEU A 72 30.25 58.81 22.33
CA LEU A 72 30.53 57.40 22.06
C LEU A 72 29.32 56.50 22.40
N GLY A 73 28.62 56.79 23.50
CA GLY A 73 27.38 56.12 23.87
C GLY A 73 26.27 56.31 22.81
N GLN A 74 26.15 57.53 22.28
CA GLN A 74 25.21 57.85 21.20
C GLN A 74 25.53 57.08 19.91
N LEU A 75 26.81 56.97 19.52
CA LEU A 75 27.21 56.19 18.35
C LEU A 75 26.86 54.70 18.52
N ARG A 76 27.16 54.11 19.68
CA ARG A 76 26.77 52.71 19.98
C ARG A 76 25.27 52.51 19.97
N PHE A 77 24.51 53.47 20.48
CA PHE A 77 23.05 53.42 20.44
C PHE A 77 22.54 53.48 18.99
N GLN A 78 23.13 54.33 18.14
CA GLN A 78 22.80 54.39 16.72
C GLN A 78 23.12 53.08 15.99
N GLU A 79 24.26 52.44 16.29
CA GLU A 79 24.59 51.12 15.77
C GLU A 79 23.57 50.05 16.19
N GLN A 80 23.16 50.04 17.47
CA GLN A 80 22.14 49.13 17.97
C GLN A 80 20.78 49.38 17.31
N VAL A 81 20.38 50.63 17.12
CA VAL A 81 19.16 50.98 16.38
C VAL A 81 19.25 50.48 14.94
N GLY A 82 20.40 50.64 14.28
CA GLY A 82 20.67 50.11 12.95
C GLY A 82 20.50 48.57 12.86
N ALA A 83 21.07 47.84 13.83
CA ALA A 83 20.91 46.39 13.90
C ALA A 83 19.45 45.97 14.13
N VAL A 84 18.71 46.68 15.00
CA VAL A 84 17.28 46.42 15.22
C VAL A 84 16.46 46.71 13.96
N THR A 85 16.77 47.77 13.21
CA THR A 85 16.10 48.04 11.94
C THR A 85 16.37 46.96 10.89
N GLN A 86 17.62 46.48 10.79
CA GLN A 86 17.96 45.38 9.90
C GLN A 86 17.20 44.09 10.28
N MET A 87 17.14 43.75 11.57
CA MET A 87 16.40 42.58 12.04
C MET A 87 14.90 42.69 11.73
N LYS A 88 14.30 43.89 11.85
CA LYS A 88 12.91 44.15 11.46
C LYS A 88 12.69 43.95 9.97
N GLU A 89 13.61 44.40 9.12
CA GLU A 89 13.54 44.19 7.68
C GLU A 89 13.66 42.71 7.31
N GLU A 90 14.58 41.98 7.94
CA GLU A 90 14.71 40.54 7.75
C GLU A 90 13.46 39.80 8.20
N MET A 91 12.90 40.10 9.38
CA MET A 91 11.62 39.55 9.83
C MET A 91 10.49 39.83 8.83
N ALA A 92 10.39 41.05 8.31
CA ALA A 92 9.38 41.39 7.32
C ALA A 92 9.55 40.60 6.01
N ARG A 93 10.80 40.34 5.58
CA ARG A 93 11.09 39.47 4.43
C ARG A 93 10.67 38.02 4.71
N TRP A 94 11.00 37.48 5.89
CA TRP A 94 10.58 36.13 6.29
C TRP A 94 9.06 35.98 6.35
N ASP A 95 8.35 36.97 6.90
CA ASP A 95 6.89 36.98 6.94
C ASP A 95 6.29 37.03 5.53
N SER A 96 6.86 37.84 4.63
CA SER A 96 6.44 37.89 3.23
C SER A 96 6.66 36.54 2.53
N GLN A 97 7.83 35.92 2.69
CA GLN A 97 8.12 34.61 2.12
C GLN A 97 7.18 33.55 2.67
N ARG A 98 6.95 33.54 3.99
CA ARG A 98 6.02 32.62 4.65
C ARG A 98 4.62 32.73 4.06
N ARG A 99 4.09 33.95 3.88
CA ARG A 99 2.75 34.14 3.26
C ARG A 99 2.68 33.64 1.82
N VAL A 100 3.75 33.83 1.05
CA VAL A 100 3.83 33.29 -0.33
C VAL A 100 3.84 31.76 -0.31
N TYR A 101 4.56 31.14 0.62
CA TYR A 101 4.55 29.68 0.78
C TYR A 101 3.20 29.15 1.25
N GLU A 102 2.55 29.82 2.21
CA GLU A 102 1.20 29.48 2.67
C GLU A 102 0.20 29.53 1.51
N ALA A 103 0.18 30.62 0.74
CA ALA A 103 -0.68 30.75 -0.44
C ALA A 103 -0.39 29.67 -1.51
N ALA A 104 0.87 29.34 -1.75
CA ALA A 104 1.26 28.30 -2.71
C ALA A 104 0.90 26.88 -2.24
N VAL A 105 0.84 26.64 -0.93
CA VAL A 105 0.37 25.38 -0.36
C VAL A 105 -1.15 25.29 -0.47
N ASP A 106 -1.86 26.36 -0.18
CA ASP A 106 -3.32 26.43 -0.31
C ASP A 106 -3.77 26.17 -1.76
N GLU A 107 -3.14 26.81 -2.75
CA GLU A 107 -3.42 26.57 -4.18
C GLU A 107 -3.18 25.11 -4.59
N LYS A 108 -2.11 24.49 -4.09
CA LYS A 108 -1.84 23.06 -4.34
C LYS A 108 -2.88 22.16 -3.69
N LEU A 109 -3.35 22.52 -2.50
CA LEU A 109 -4.37 21.77 -1.78
C LEU A 109 -5.72 21.85 -2.49
N GLU A 110 -6.12 23.04 -2.96
CA GLU A 110 -7.29 23.23 -3.82
C GLU A 110 -7.19 22.43 -5.13
N ALA A 111 -6.04 22.45 -5.79
CA ALA A 111 -5.80 21.66 -7.00
C ALA A 111 -5.89 20.14 -6.75
N MET A 112 -5.43 19.66 -5.59
CA MET A 112 -5.58 18.25 -5.20
C MET A 112 -7.04 17.90 -4.89
N LEU A 113 -7.77 18.78 -4.21
CA LEU A 113 -9.22 18.60 -3.95
C LEU A 113 -10.00 18.48 -5.27
N HIS A 114 -9.76 19.39 -6.23
CA HIS A 114 -10.39 19.30 -7.54
C HIS A 114 -10.05 18.01 -8.30
N LYS A 115 -8.82 17.50 -8.19
CA LYS A 115 -8.44 16.20 -8.77
C LYS A 115 -9.16 15.04 -8.10
N LEU A 116 -9.30 15.06 -6.77
CA LEU A 116 -10.05 14.03 -6.03
C LEU A 116 -11.53 14.03 -6.41
N ASP A 117 -12.15 15.20 -6.54
CA ASP A 117 -13.54 15.32 -6.99
C ASP A 117 -13.74 14.81 -8.42
N ALA A 118 -12.82 15.14 -9.34
CA ALA A 118 -12.84 14.62 -10.70
C ALA A 118 -12.70 13.08 -10.73
N GLN A 119 -11.82 12.52 -9.91
CA GLN A 119 -11.66 11.06 -9.78
C GLN A 119 -12.91 10.40 -9.18
N ARG A 120 -13.52 11.02 -8.17
CA ARG A 120 -14.77 10.56 -7.58
C ARG A 120 -15.89 10.53 -8.62
N TYR A 121 -16.07 11.60 -9.39
CA TYR A 121 -17.04 11.65 -10.46
C TYR A 121 -16.79 10.56 -11.53
N ALA A 122 -15.54 10.34 -11.91
CA ALA A 122 -15.17 9.28 -12.85
C ALA A 122 -15.48 7.87 -12.29
N LEU A 123 -15.31 7.65 -10.98
CA LEU A 123 -15.69 6.40 -10.33
C LEU A 123 -17.20 6.21 -10.31
N GLU A 124 -17.97 7.24 -9.95
CA GLU A 124 -19.44 7.21 -9.97
C GLU A 124 -19.97 6.93 -11.39
N GLN A 125 -19.34 7.50 -12.42
CA GLN A 125 -19.68 7.19 -13.82
C GLN A 125 -19.38 5.72 -14.18
N LYS A 126 -18.22 5.20 -13.78
CA LYS A 126 -17.86 3.79 -14.02
C LYS A 126 -18.79 2.83 -13.28
N GLU A 127 -19.17 3.15 -12.05
CA GLU A 127 -20.14 2.38 -11.28
C GLU A 127 -21.51 2.32 -11.98
N SER A 128 -21.97 3.45 -12.53
CA SER A 128 -23.19 3.49 -13.35
C SER A 128 -23.10 2.59 -14.59
N THR A 129 -21.96 2.60 -15.29
CA THR A 129 -21.73 1.71 -16.44
C THR A 129 -21.69 0.23 -16.04
N LEU A 130 -21.09 -0.10 -14.90
CA LEU A 130 -21.08 -1.45 -14.35
C LEU A 130 -22.48 -1.93 -14.00
N HIS A 131 -23.31 -1.08 -13.39
CA HIS A 131 -24.71 -1.41 -13.13
C HIS A 131 -25.51 -1.65 -14.42
N HIS A 132 -25.25 -0.89 -15.49
CA HIS A 132 -25.87 -1.15 -16.79
C HIS A 132 -25.42 -2.49 -17.37
N LEU A 133 -24.11 -2.79 -17.34
CA LEU A 133 -23.58 -4.06 -17.82
C LEU A 133 -24.13 -5.25 -17.00
N ASN A 134 -24.26 -5.10 -15.68
CA ASN A 134 -24.84 -6.14 -14.84
C ASN A 134 -26.29 -6.44 -15.24
N ARG A 135 -27.12 -5.42 -15.45
CA ARG A 135 -28.50 -5.62 -15.94
C ARG A 135 -28.54 -6.31 -17.31
N ASN A 136 -27.58 -6.02 -18.18
CA ASN A 136 -27.48 -6.71 -19.47
C ASN A 136 -27.07 -8.18 -19.29
N LEU A 137 -26.13 -8.47 -18.40
CA LEU A 137 -25.74 -9.84 -18.06
C LEU A 137 -26.93 -10.62 -17.47
N ASP A 138 -27.70 -10.01 -16.57
CA ASP A 138 -28.91 -10.62 -16.00
C ASP A 138 -29.94 -10.97 -17.08
N ARG A 139 -30.13 -10.09 -18.08
CA ARG A 139 -30.99 -10.36 -19.24
C ARG A 139 -30.47 -11.53 -20.10
N VAL A 140 -29.17 -11.52 -20.41
CA VAL A 140 -28.56 -12.62 -21.19
C VAL A 140 -28.66 -13.95 -20.43
N ALA A 141 -28.43 -13.94 -19.11
CA ALA A 141 -28.60 -15.12 -18.27
C ALA A 141 -30.05 -15.64 -18.32
N SER A 142 -31.05 -14.73 -18.27
CA SER A 142 -32.46 -15.14 -18.40
C SER A 142 -32.80 -15.73 -19.78
N GLU A 143 -32.23 -15.19 -20.87
CA GLU A 143 -32.43 -15.75 -22.21
C GLU A 143 -31.72 -17.10 -22.38
N VAL A 144 -30.52 -17.28 -21.81
CA VAL A 144 -29.82 -18.57 -21.82
C VAL A 144 -30.65 -19.62 -21.07
N ASN A 145 -31.18 -19.29 -19.89
CA ASN A 145 -32.04 -20.21 -19.14
C ASN A 145 -33.30 -20.58 -19.93
N ARG A 146 -33.95 -19.61 -20.59
CA ARG A 146 -35.09 -19.87 -21.48
C ARG A 146 -34.73 -20.81 -22.63
N LEU A 147 -33.58 -20.62 -23.27
CA LEU A 147 -33.11 -21.49 -24.35
C LEU A 147 -32.79 -22.90 -23.86
N VAL A 148 -32.29 -23.05 -22.63
CA VAL A 148 -32.06 -24.37 -22.01
C VAL A 148 -33.39 -25.07 -21.75
N GLU A 149 -34.39 -24.37 -21.21
CA GLU A 149 -35.75 -24.93 -21.01
C GLU A 149 -36.41 -25.32 -22.35
N ASP A 150 -36.27 -24.48 -23.39
CA ASP A 150 -36.75 -24.78 -24.74
C ASP A 150 -36.03 -26.02 -25.32
N GLN A 151 -34.71 -26.14 -25.10
CA GLN A 151 -33.92 -27.29 -25.55
C GLN A 151 -34.35 -28.58 -24.84
N ASP A 152 -34.58 -28.55 -23.54
CA ASP A 152 -35.03 -29.70 -22.76
C ASP A 152 -36.44 -30.14 -23.20
N SER A 153 -37.34 -29.19 -23.45
CA SER A 153 -38.67 -29.46 -24.01
C SER A 153 -38.61 -30.15 -25.38
N VAL A 154 -37.75 -29.68 -26.29
CA VAL A 154 -37.54 -30.33 -27.61
C VAL A 154 -36.95 -31.72 -27.44
N ARG A 155 -36.04 -31.90 -26.49
CA ARG A 155 -35.43 -33.20 -26.19
C ARG A 155 -36.48 -34.19 -25.68
N GLU A 156 -37.31 -33.80 -24.72
CA GLU A 156 -38.41 -34.62 -24.21
C GLU A 156 -39.40 -34.99 -25.33
N ALA A 157 -39.76 -34.05 -26.21
CA ALA A 157 -40.63 -34.31 -27.35
C ALA A 157 -40.01 -35.31 -28.35
N CYS A 158 -38.70 -35.22 -28.59
CA CYS A 158 -37.98 -36.16 -29.44
C CYS A 158 -37.91 -37.57 -28.82
N GLU A 159 -37.60 -37.66 -27.53
CA GLU A 159 -37.58 -38.92 -26.77
C GLU A 159 -38.96 -39.59 -26.78
N ALA A 160 -40.03 -38.83 -26.50
CA ALA A 160 -41.40 -39.33 -26.58
C ALA A 160 -41.79 -39.84 -27.97
N ARG A 161 -41.33 -39.18 -29.04
CA ARG A 161 -41.58 -39.62 -30.43
C ARG A 161 -40.82 -40.92 -30.75
N VAL A 162 -39.58 -41.05 -30.27
CA VAL A 162 -38.78 -42.27 -30.44
C VAL A 162 -39.42 -43.44 -29.70
N ASP A 163 -39.91 -43.22 -28.48
CA ASP A 163 -40.64 -44.23 -27.71
C ASP A 163 -41.92 -44.68 -28.40
N GLU A 164 -42.71 -43.73 -28.93
CA GLU A 164 -43.91 -44.02 -29.69
C GLU A 164 -43.61 -44.82 -30.96
N GLN A 165 -42.56 -44.45 -31.72
CA GLN A 165 -42.13 -45.24 -32.88
C GLN A 165 -41.64 -46.64 -32.49
N SER A 166 -40.94 -46.75 -31.36
CA SER A 166 -40.48 -48.05 -30.83
C SER A 166 -41.65 -48.95 -30.45
N LYS A 167 -42.70 -48.40 -29.84
CA LYS A 167 -43.97 -49.11 -29.55
C LYS A 167 -44.68 -49.56 -30.83
N ARG A 168 -44.75 -48.71 -31.85
CA ARG A 168 -45.34 -49.08 -33.15
C ARG A 168 -44.57 -50.19 -33.85
N LEU A 169 -43.23 -50.13 -33.83
CA LEU A 169 -42.37 -51.16 -34.42
C LEU A 169 -42.52 -52.50 -33.70
N THR A 170 -42.57 -52.50 -32.37
CA THR A 170 -42.79 -53.71 -31.57
C THR A 170 -44.19 -54.29 -31.78
N HIS A 171 -45.22 -53.45 -31.91
CA HIS A 171 -46.56 -53.89 -32.28
C HIS A 171 -46.62 -54.52 -33.67
N PHE A 172 -46.06 -53.84 -34.69
CA PHE A 172 -45.99 -54.35 -36.05
C PHE A 172 -45.22 -55.67 -36.11
N LYS A 173 -44.10 -55.77 -35.40
CA LYS A 173 -43.34 -57.01 -35.27
C LYS A 173 -44.21 -58.14 -34.71
N ALA A 174 -44.90 -57.91 -33.59
CA ALA A 174 -45.79 -58.90 -32.99
C ALA A 174 -46.92 -59.32 -33.96
N GLU A 175 -47.52 -58.38 -34.68
CA GLU A 175 -48.54 -58.67 -35.69
C GLU A 175 -47.99 -59.55 -36.83
N THR A 176 -46.78 -59.24 -37.33
CA THR A 176 -46.13 -60.04 -38.37
C THR A 176 -45.78 -61.44 -37.89
N GLU A 177 -45.31 -61.59 -36.64
CA GLU A 177 -45.02 -62.90 -36.03
C GLU A 177 -46.31 -63.75 -35.90
N VAL A 178 -47.44 -63.14 -35.51
CA VAL A 178 -48.74 -63.82 -35.46
C VAL A 178 -49.20 -64.26 -36.84
N ARG A 179 -49.08 -63.39 -37.86
CA ARG A 179 -49.41 -63.74 -39.25
C ARG A 179 -48.54 -64.88 -39.76
N PHE A 180 -47.25 -64.86 -39.47
CA PHE A 180 -46.32 -65.92 -39.86
C PHE A 180 -46.72 -67.26 -39.23
N ALA A 181 -46.98 -67.27 -37.91
CA ALA A 181 -47.45 -68.46 -37.20
C ALA A 181 -48.80 -68.97 -37.74
N SER A 182 -49.71 -68.09 -38.17
CA SER A 182 -50.97 -68.48 -38.80
C SER A 182 -50.77 -69.15 -40.16
N VAL A 183 -49.90 -68.59 -41.01
CA VAL A 183 -49.57 -69.19 -42.32
C VAL A 183 -48.87 -70.53 -42.14
N GLU A 184 -47.96 -70.64 -41.17
CA GLU A 184 -47.28 -71.89 -40.85
C GLU A 184 -48.28 -72.98 -40.40
N ARG A 185 -49.29 -72.63 -39.59
CA ARG A 185 -50.38 -73.56 -39.23
C ARG A 185 -51.22 -73.97 -40.43
N GLN A 186 -51.58 -73.04 -41.31
CA GLN A 186 -52.35 -73.36 -42.53
C GLN A 186 -51.56 -74.29 -43.45
N HIS A 187 -50.26 -74.03 -43.62
CA HIS A 187 -49.36 -74.89 -44.38
C HIS A 187 -49.31 -76.31 -43.79
N ASN A 188 -49.21 -76.43 -42.47
CA ASN A 188 -49.21 -77.73 -41.80
C ASN A 188 -50.56 -78.45 -41.96
N ALA A 189 -51.68 -77.75 -41.80
CA ALA A 189 -53.02 -78.32 -41.99
C ALA A 189 -53.23 -78.81 -43.44
N LEU A 190 -52.85 -78.03 -44.44
CA LEU A 190 -52.93 -78.44 -45.85
C LEU A 190 -51.98 -79.62 -46.15
N SER A 191 -50.80 -79.63 -45.53
CA SER A 191 -49.89 -80.77 -45.65
C SER A 191 -50.52 -82.04 -45.05
N ASP A 192 -51.17 -81.93 -43.89
CA ASP A 192 -51.90 -83.04 -43.27
C ASP A 192 -53.13 -83.47 -44.08
N GLU A 193 -53.83 -82.56 -44.77
CA GLU A 193 -54.95 -82.94 -45.65
C GLU A 193 -54.49 -83.67 -46.93
N LEU A 194 -53.38 -83.23 -47.52
CA LEU A 194 -52.82 -83.83 -48.74
C LEU A 194 -52.13 -85.17 -48.47
N TRP A 195 -51.39 -85.24 -47.36
CA TRP A 195 -50.50 -86.38 -47.04
C TRP A 195 -50.99 -87.20 -45.85
N GLY A 196 -52.07 -86.80 -45.17
CA GLY A 196 -52.64 -87.54 -44.06
C GLY A 196 -53.38 -88.79 -44.51
N ASP A 197 -53.34 -89.79 -43.64
CA ASP A 197 -53.79 -91.16 -43.91
C ASP A 197 -55.30 -91.29 -44.16
N GLU A 198 -56.13 -90.28 -43.81
CA GLU A 198 -57.59 -90.41 -43.81
C GLU A 198 -58.32 -89.84 -45.04
N LEU A 199 -57.73 -88.88 -45.76
CA LEU A 199 -58.44 -88.11 -46.80
C LEU A 199 -57.62 -87.81 -48.07
N GLY A 200 -56.32 -88.09 -48.10
CA GLY A 200 -55.45 -87.75 -49.22
C GLY A 200 -55.37 -88.80 -50.33
N LEU A 201 -54.37 -88.60 -51.21
CA LEU A 201 -53.96 -89.53 -52.27
C LEU A 201 -53.76 -90.98 -51.77
N ALA A 202 -53.46 -91.15 -50.48
CA ALA A 202 -53.37 -92.43 -49.79
C ALA A 202 -54.71 -93.23 -49.82
N LYS A 203 -55.86 -92.57 -49.68
CA LYS A 203 -57.19 -93.22 -49.74
C LYS A 203 -57.54 -93.65 -51.16
N ILE A 204 -57.25 -92.81 -52.15
CA ILE A 204 -57.44 -93.13 -53.57
C ILE A 204 -56.55 -94.32 -53.97
N ALA A 205 -55.29 -94.34 -53.52
CA ALA A 205 -54.41 -95.49 -53.71
C ALA A 205 -54.93 -96.75 -53.00
N GLY A 206 -55.55 -96.61 -51.82
CA GLY A 206 -56.18 -97.70 -51.07
C GLY A 206 -57.40 -98.31 -51.77
N GLU A 207 -58.29 -97.49 -52.33
CA GLU A 207 -59.46 -97.98 -53.07
C GLU A 207 -59.08 -98.60 -54.42
N LEU A 208 -58.06 -98.08 -55.09
CA LEU A 208 -57.49 -98.68 -56.29
C LEU A 208 -56.88 -100.07 -56.00
N LYS A 209 -56.26 -100.23 -54.82
CA LYS A 209 -55.71 -101.53 -54.38
C LYS A 209 -56.82 -102.54 -54.05
N LYS A 210 -57.94 -102.10 -53.47
CA LYS A 210 -59.12 -102.95 -53.22
C LYS A 210 -59.78 -103.44 -54.51
N THR A 211 -59.95 -102.56 -55.50
CA THR A 211 -60.51 -102.93 -56.80
C THR A 211 -59.62 -103.91 -57.57
N ASN A 212 -58.30 -103.74 -57.50
CA ASN A 212 -57.36 -104.71 -58.07
C ASN A 212 -57.43 -106.08 -57.38
N ALA A 213 -57.61 -106.11 -56.05
CA ALA A 213 -57.78 -107.36 -55.30
C ALA A 213 -59.07 -108.11 -55.65
N THR A 214 -60.15 -107.39 -56.00
CA THR A 214 -61.39 -108.03 -56.47
C THR A 214 -61.25 -108.63 -57.87
N PHE A 215 -60.46 -108.01 -58.75
CA PHE A 215 -60.14 -108.59 -60.07
C PHE A 215 -59.33 -109.89 -59.94
N GLY A 216 -58.34 -109.93 -59.05
CA GLY A 216 -57.55 -111.16 -58.81
C GLY A 216 -58.40 -112.35 -58.35
N LYS A 217 -59.40 -112.13 -57.48
CA LYS A 217 -60.34 -113.19 -57.06
C LYS A 217 -61.18 -113.75 -58.21
N LEU A 218 -61.44 -112.93 -59.25
CA LEU A 218 -62.19 -113.33 -60.43
C LEU A 218 -61.30 -114.17 -61.37
N GLU A 219 -60.03 -113.80 -61.52
CA GLU A 219 -59.04 -114.62 -62.23
C GLU A 219 -58.90 -115.99 -61.57
N ASP A 220 -58.83 -116.05 -60.24
CA ASP A 220 -58.75 -117.31 -59.49
C ASP A 220 -60.00 -118.19 -59.70
N ALA A 221 -61.20 -117.59 -59.72
CA ALA A 221 -62.45 -118.31 -59.97
C ALA A 221 -62.54 -118.85 -61.40
N VAL A 222 -62.03 -118.11 -62.39
CA VAL A 222 -61.95 -118.54 -63.79
C VAL A 222 -60.90 -119.66 -63.96
N ALA A 223 -59.77 -119.58 -63.25
CA ALA A 223 -58.75 -120.62 -63.25
C ALA A 223 -59.26 -121.94 -62.63
N ALA A 224 -60.02 -121.86 -61.53
CA ALA A 224 -60.62 -123.04 -60.88
C ALA A 224 -61.63 -123.78 -61.80
N LEU A 225 -62.27 -123.06 -62.72
CA LEU A 225 -63.18 -123.65 -63.73
C LEU A 225 -62.44 -124.23 -64.94
N GLN A 226 -61.19 -123.84 -65.18
CA GLN A 226 -60.36 -124.46 -66.22
C GLN A 226 -59.79 -125.82 -65.78
N GLU A 227 -59.58 -126.04 -64.48
CA GLU A 227 -59.03 -127.30 -63.96
C GLU A 227 -60.10 -128.36 -63.62
N GLY A 228 -61.33 -127.95 -63.30
CA GLY A 228 -62.48 -128.87 -63.19
C GLY A 228 -63.18 -129.03 -64.55
N LYS A 229 -63.38 -130.26 -65.04
CA LYS A 229 -64.34 -130.53 -66.12
C LYS A 229 -65.75 -130.24 -65.59
N ALA A 230 -66.09 -128.97 -65.51
CA ALA A 230 -67.32 -128.47 -64.93
C ALA A 230 -68.50 -128.94 -65.78
N GLU A 231 -69.44 -129.59 -65.12
CA GLU A 231 -70.71 -130.03 -65.69
C GLU A 231 -71.46 -128.82 -66.27
N ALA A 232 -72.12 -128.97 -67.42
CA ALA A 232 -72.70 -127.86 -68.19
C ALA A 232 -73.61 -126.92 -67.38
N VAL A 233 -74.21 -127.41 -66.29
CA VAL A 233 -75.05 -126.66 -65.34
C VAL A 233 -74.25 -125.62 -64.54
N GLN A 234 -72.99 -125.88 -64.20
CA GLN A 234 -72.12 -124.91 -63.51
C GLN A 234 -71.63 -123.82 -64.46
N LEU A 235 -71.42 -124.16 -65.73
CA LEU A 235 -71.09 -123.20 -66.80
C LEU A 235 -72.29 -122.29 -67.12
N GLU A 236 -73.52 -122.79 -67.11
CA GLU A 236 -74.73 -121.96 -67.26
C GLU A 236 -74.98 -121.05 -66.07
N LYS A 237 -74.75 -121.53 -64.83
CA LYS A 237 -74.83 -120.69 -63.64
C LYS A 237 -73.75 -119.61 -63.65
N LEU A 238 -72.53 -119.95 -64.06
CA LEU A 238 -71.45 -118.97 -64.21
C LEU A 238 -71.74 -117.98 -65.35
N ARG A 239 -72.32 -118.44 -66.46
CA ARG A 239 -72.70 -117.57 -67.57
C ARG A 239 -73.83 -116.63 -67.18
N ALA A 240 -74.76 -117.07 -66.34
CA ALA A 240 -75.79 -116.24 -65.73
C ALA A 240 -75.22 -115.25 -64.71
N ASP A 241 -74.28 -115.69 -63.85
CA ASP A 241 -73.62 -114.84 -62.85
C ASP A 241 -72.69 -113.82 -63.51
N VAL A 242 -71.93 -114.20 -64.55
CA VAL A 242 -71.12 -113.31 -65.37
C VAL A 242 -72.01 -112.37 -66.19
N ALA A 243 -73.12 -112.83 -66.76
CA ALA A 243 -74.06 -111.94 -67.46
C ALA A 243 -74.72 -110.93 -66.51
N LYS A 244 -75.09 -111.37 -65.31
CA LYS A 244 -75.63 -110.50 -64.25
C LYS A 244 -74.57 -109.50 -63.78
N MET A 245 -73.34 -109.95 -63.55
CA MET A 245 -72.24 -109.10 -63.09
C MET A 245 -71.76 -108.15 -64.19
N VAL A 246 -71.76 -108.55 -65.46
CA VAL A 246 -71.50 -107.67 -66.61
C VAL A 246 -72.64 -106.67 -66.78
N HIS A 247 -73.89 -107.05 -66.52
CA HIS A 247 -75.02 -106.12 -66.55
C HIS A 247 -74.95 -105.13 -65.37
N GLU A 248 -74.64 -105.58 -64.16
CA GLU A 248 -74.42 -104.73 -62.98
C GLU A 248 -73.19 -103.82 -63.15
N ALA A 249 -72.08 -104.34 -63.68
CA ALA A 249 -70.89 -103.57 -64.01
C ALA A 249 -71.14 -102.56 -65.13
N ASN A 250 -71.91 -102.90 -66.17
CA ASN A 250 -72.29 -101.94 -67.22
C ASN A 250 -73.26 -100.89 -66.69
N THR A 251 -74.21 -101.26 -65.82
CA THR A 251 -75.15 -100.31 -65.21
C THR A 251 -74.40 -99.38 -64.26
N SER A 252 -73.49 -99.91 -63.45
CA SER A 252 -72.60 -99.14 -62.56
C SER A 252 -71.61 -98.27 -63.35
N THR A 253 -71.04 -98.78 -64.44
CA THR A 253 -70.16 -98.00 -65.34
C THR A 253 -70.94 -96.93 -66.10
N SER A 254 -72.21 -97.18 -66.44
CA SER A 254 -73.08 -96.18 -67.09
C SER A 254 -73.56 -95.12 -66.11
N GLN A 255 -73.90 -95.48 -64.87
CA GLN A 255 -74.18 -94.55 -63.78
C GLN A 255 -72.93 -93.75 -63.40
N MET A 256 -71.76 -94.39 -63.36
CA MET A 256 -70.47 -93.74 -63.16
C MET A 256 -70.13 -92.82 -64.34
N ARG A 257 -70.41 -93.18 -65.59
CA ARG A 257 -70.27 -92.27 -66.74
C ARG A 257 -71.22 -91.09 -66.66
N HIS A 258 -72.44 -91.29 -66.18
CA HIS A 258 -73.40 -90.20 -66.04
C HIS A 258 -73.02 -89.25 -64.90
N THR A 259 -72.67 -89.78 -63.72
CA THR A 259 -72.17 -88.99 -62.59
C THR A 259 -70.81 -88.35 -62.88
N VAL A 260 -69.88 -89.04 -63.54
CA VAL A 260 -68.63 -88.41 -64.03
C VAL A 260 -68.93 -87.40 -65.11
N GLY A 261 -69.93 -87.61 -65.98
CA GLY A 261 -70.34 -86.65 -67.00
C GLY A 261 -70.95 -85.38 -66.41
N GLU A 262 -71.82 -85.53 -65.39
CA GLU A 262 -72.38 -84.42 -64.62
C GLU A 262 -71.31 -83.72 -63.80
N VAL A 263 -70.46 -84.45 -63.06
CA VAL A 263 -69.34 -83.86 -62.31
C VAL A 263 -68.34 -83.20 -63.25
N VAL A 264 -68.03 -83.74 -64.42
CA VAL A 264 -67.12 -83.10 -65.38
C VAL A 264 -67.77 -81.87 -66.00
N ASN A 265 -69.07 -81.87 -66.27
CA ASN A 265 -69.78 -80.68 -66.73
C ASN A 265 -69.87 -79.62 -65.63
N ASP A 266 -70.20 -79.99 -64.40
CA ASP A 266 -70.23 -79.09 -63.25
C ASP A 266 -68.84 -78.55 -62.94
N VAL A 267 -67.80 -79.39 -62.96
CA VAL A 267 -66.40 -78.98 -62.83
C VAL A 267 -66.02 -78.06 -63.98
N ARG A 268 -66.47 -78.30 -65.21
CA ARG A 268 -66.19 -77.43 -66.36
C ARG A 268 -66.91 -76.08 -66.23
N GLU A 269 -68.16 -76.06 -65.77
CA GLU A 269 -68.94 -74.85 -65.53
C GLU A 269 -68.38 -74.05 -64.34
N HIS A 270 -68.02 -74.74 -63.26
CA HIS A 270 -67.33 -74.17 -62.10
C HIS A 270 -65.93 -73.69 -62.45
N PHE A 271 -65.15 -74.41 -63.27
CA PHE A 271 -63.86 -73.92 -63.76
C PHE A 271 -64.05 -72.73 -64.67
N ARG A 272 -65.08 -72.70 -65.52
CA ARG A 272 -65.35 -71.54 -66.38
C ARG A 272 -65.71 -70.32 -65.54
N THR A 273 -66.65 -70.47 -64.61
CA THR A 273 -67.09 -69.41 -63.70
C THR A 273 -65.96 -68.97 -62.78
N ALA A 274 -65.21 -69.90 -62.19
CA ALA A 274 -64.05 -69.59 -61.36
C ALA A 274 -62.94 -68.92 -62.18
N SER A 275 -62.69 -69.37 -63.41
CA SER A 275 -61.67 -68.77 -64.29
C SER A 275 -62.08 -67.37 -64.75
N GLU A 276 -63.37 -67.12 -65.06
CA GLU A 276 -63.89 -65.78 -65.33
C GLU A 276 -63.84 -64.88 -64.08
N THR A 277 -64.20 -65.40 -62.90
CA THR A 277 -64.10 -64.68 -61.62
C THR A 277 -62.64 -64.39 -61.25
N ILE A 278 -61.73 -65.33 -61.46
CA ILE A 278 -60.28 -65.18 -61.23
C ILE A 278 -59.70 -64.19 -62.23
N ALA A 279 -60.09 -64.24 -63.50
CA ALA A 279 -59.63 -63.28 -64.51
C ALA A 279 -60.12 -61.85 -64.17
N SER A 280 -61.39 -61.71 -63.79
CA SER A 280 -61.96 -60.44 -63.32
C SER A 280 -61.29 -59.94 -62.05
N HIS A 281 -61.11 -60.81 -61.06
CA HIS A 281 -60.42 -60.51 -59.82
C HIS A 281 -58.96 -60.14 -60.06
N ASN A 282 -58.23 -60.86 -60.92
CA ASN A 282 -56.84 -60.55 -61.27
C ASN A 282 -56.74 -59.24 -62.04
N ALA A 283 -57.68 -58.93 -62.94
CA ALA A 283 -57.72 -57.65 -63.62
C ALA A 283 -57.98 -56.49 -62.65
N SER A 284 -58.94 -56.66 -61.72
CA SER A 284 -59.22 -55.72 -60.64
C SER A 284 -58.02 -55.52 -59.71
N PHE A 285 -57.42 -56.62 -59.26
CA PHE A 285 -56.26 -56.63 -58.37
C PHE A 285 -55.05 -55.97 -59.04
N VAL A 286 -54.72 -56.33 -60.28
CA VAL A 286 -53.60 -55.71 -61.02
C VAL A 286 -53.86 -54.22 -61.24
N LYS A 287 -55.11 -53.81 -61.49
CA LYS A 287 -55.46 -52.39 -61.61
C LYS A 287 -55.28 -51.67 -60.27
N GLN A 288 -55.80 -52.22 -59.18
CA GLN A 288 -55.65 -51.66 -57.84
C GLN A 288 -54.16 -51.57 -57.45
N VAL A 289 -53.39 -52.63 -57.67
CA VAL A 289 -51.94 -52.64 -57.43
C VAL A 289 -51.24 -51.56 -58.26
N ARG A 290 -51.59 -51.37 -59.54
CA ARG A 290 -51.04 -50.29 -60.35
C ARG A 290 -51.40 -48.91 -59.81
N GLU A 291 -52.64 -48.70 -59.40
CA GLU A 291 -53.10 -47.44 -58.80
C GLU A 291 -52.38 -47.14 -57.48
N GLU A 292 -52.24 -48.15 -56.61
CA GLU A 292 -51.50 -48.04 -55.35
C GLU A 292 -50.01 -47.76 -55.58
N TYR A 293 -49.34 -48.49 -56.50
CA TYR A 293 -47.96 -48.21 -56.88
C TYR A 293 -47.79 -46.81 -57.47
N GLN A 294 -48.74 -46.35 -58.28
CA GLN A 294 -48.65 -45.02 -58.88
C GLN A 294 -48.87 -43.91 -57.83
N ALA A 295 -49.76 -44.13 -56.86
CA ALA A 295 -49.92 -43.26 -55.70
C ALA A 295 -48.65 -43.25 -54.84
N GLU A 296 -48.05 -44.41 -54.57
CA GLU A 296 -46.80 -44.53 -53.81
C GLU A 296 -45.61 -43.87 -54.51
N LEU A 297 -45.51 -44.00 -55.85
CA LEU A 297 -44.51 -43.30 -56.66
C LEU A 297 -44.69 -41.78 -56.58
N SER A 298 -45.93 -41.29 -56.62
CA SER A 298 -46.20 -39.85 -56.50
C SER A 298 -45.87 -39.31 -55.10
N SER A 299 -46.22 -40.07 -54.06
CA SER A 299 -45.85 -39.77 -52.67
C SER A 299 -44.32 -39.76 -52.48
N SER A 300 -43.63 -40.76 -53.03
CA SER A 300 -42.17 -40.84 -53.02
C SER A 300 -41.51 -39.67 -53.75
N ALA A 301 -42.10 -39.19 -54.85
CA ALA A 301 -41.62 -38.02 -55.57
C ALA A 301 -41.80 -36.73 -54.76
N MET A 302 -42.95 -36.55 -54.10
CA MET A 302 -43.19 -35.42 -53.20
C MET A 302 -42.20 -35.41 -52.03
N LEU A 303 -41.98 -36.56 -51.40
CA LEU A 303 -41.06 -36.68 -50.26
C LEU A 303 -39.61 -36.36 -50.67
N ARG A 304 -39.18 -36.76 -51.88
CA ARG A 304 -37.87 -36.36 -52.42
C ARG A 304 -37.76 -34.85 -52.61
N GLU A 305 -38.82 -34.19 -53.11
CA GLU A 305 -38.82 -32.74 -53.29
C GLU A 305 -38.82 -32.00 -51.94
N GLU A 306 -39.56 -32.49 -50.95
CA GLU A 306 -39.53 -31.95 -49.59
C GLU A 306 -38.14 -32.08 -48.96
N VAL A 307 -37.51 -33.27 -49.05
CA VAL A 307 -36.14 -33.50 -48.56
C VAL A 307 -35.15 -32.58 -49.27
N LYS A 308 -35.27 -32.41 -50.59
CA LYS A 308 -34.42 -31.49 -51.36
C LYS A 308 -34.62 -30.03 -50.93
N SER A 309 -35.87 -29.61 -50.70
CA SER A 309 -36.18 -28.26 -50.18
C SER A 309 -35.60 -28.05 -48.78
N PHE A 310 -35.64 -29.08 -47.93
CA PHE A 310 -35.09 -29.04 -46.59
C PHE A 310 -33.57 -28.97 -46.63
N MET A 311 -32.91 -29.79 -47.46
CA MET A 311 -31.46 -29.74 -47.66
C MET A 311 -31.00 -28.37 -48.15
N ASN A 312 -31.72 -27.74 -49.08
CA ASN A 312 -31.41 -26.39 -49.54
C ASN A 312 -31.54 -25.35 -48.42
N ARG A 313 -32.63 -25.40 -47.64
CA ARG A 313 -32.82 -24.50 -46.49
C ARG A 313 -31.76 -24.72 -45.41
N ALA A 314 -31.41 -25.98 -45.12
CA ALA A 314 -30.36 -26.32 -44.18
C ALA A 314 -29.00 -25.81 -44.64
N SER A 315 -28.66 -25.98 -45.93
CA SER A 315 -27.41 -25.48 -46.52
C SER A 315 -27.33 -23.95 -46.44
N GLN A 316 -28.41 -23.25 -46.79
CA GLN A 316 -28.48 -21.78 -46.65
C GLN A 316 -28.35 -21.32 -45.19
N SER A 317 -28.94 -22.06 -44.25
CA SER A 317 -28.82 -21.75 -42.82
C SER A 317 -27.39 -21.97 -42.31
N VAL A 318 -26.70 -23.01 -42.79
CA VAL A 318 -25.29 -23.28 -42.44
C VAL A 318 -24.39 -22.17 -42.98
N GLU A 319 -24.56 -21.78 -44.25
CA GLU A 319 -23.79 -20.68 -44.87
C GLU A 319 -24.03 -19.34 -44.14
N SER A 320 -25.29 -19.06 -43.75
CA SER A 320 -25.64 -17.89 -42.93
C SER A 320 -24.99 -17.90 -41.54
N LEU A 321 -24.90 -19.08 -40.92
CA LEU A 321 -24.23 -19.27 -39.63
C LEU A 321 -22.73 -19.09 -39.76
N GLU A 322 -22.10 -19.64 -40.80
CA GLU A 322 -20.67 -19.45 -41.08
C GLU A 322 -20.32 -17.96 -41.22
N LEU A 323 -21.09 -17.21 -42.03
CA LEU A 323 -20.91 -15.76 -42.18
C LEU A 323 -21.04 -15.00 -40.85
N ARG A 324 -22.01 -15.39 -40.00
CA ARG A 324 -22.18 -14.79 -38.66
C ARG A 324 -21.02 -15.12 -37.73
N VAL A 325 -20.53 -16.36 -37.76
CA VAL A 325 -19.38 -16.79 -36.96
C VAL A 325 -18.12 -16.03 -37.39
N ASP A 326 -17.90 -15.84 -38.69
CA ASP A 326 -16.79 -15.05 -39.21
C ASP A 326 -16.89 -13.57 -38.81
N GLU A 327 -18.09 -12.97 -38.89
CA GLU A 327 -18.31 -11.59 -38.45
C GLU A 327 -18.02 -11.43 -36.95
N VAL A 328 -18.54 -12.33 -36.12
CA VAL A 328 -18.28 -12.33 -34.67
C VAL A 328 -16.80 -12.57 -34.38
N GLY A 329 -16.15 -13.48 -35.11
CA GLY A 329 -14.71 -13.74 -35.00
C GLY A 329 -13.88 -12.51 -35.34
N SER A 330 -14.23 -11.77 -36.39
CA SER A 330 -13.56 -10.53 -36.77
C SER A 330 -13.72 -9.43 -35.70
N LYS A 331 -14.92 -9.28 -35.12
CA LYS A 331 -15.20 -8.32 -34.04
C LYS A 331 -14.45 -8.68 -32.76
N ALA A 332 -14.43 -9.96 -32.39
CA ALA A 332 -13.69 -10.45 -31.23
C ALA A 332 -12.18 -10.21 -31.39
N ASN A 333 -11.62 -10.43 -32.58
CA ASN A 333 -10.21 -10.15 -32.87
C ASN A 333 -9.89 -8.65 -32.82
N ALA A 334 -10.79 -7.79 -33.32
CA ALA A 334 -10.63 -6.34 -33.23
C ALA A 334 -10.65 -5.85 -31.77
N LEU A 335 -11.61 -6.31 -30.95
CA LEU A 335 -11.68 -5.99 -29.53
C LEU A 335 -10.44 -6.52 -28.76
N ALA A 336 -9.95 -7.71 -29.11
CA ALA A 336 -8.75 -8.26 -28.51
C ALA A 336 -7.49 -7.45 -28.88
N ALA A 337 -7.43 -6.89 -30.09
CA ALA A 337 -6.33 -6.02 -30.51
C ALA A 337 -6.38 -4.67 -29.77
N GLU A 338 -7.56 -4.05 -29.67
CA GLU A 338 -7.78 -2.81 -28.91
C GLU A 338 -7.41 -2.99 -27.43
N ALA A 339 -7.87 -4.07 -26.79
CA ALA A 339 -7.52 -4.38 -25.40
C ALA A 339 -6.00 -4.58 -25.20
N ARG A 340 -5.28 -5.13 -26.18
CA ARG A 340 -3.81 -5.24 -26.13
C ARG A 340 -3.14 -3.86 -26.20
N GLU A 341 -3.61 -2.99 -27.09
CA GLU A 341 -3.09 -1.62 -27.22
C GLU A 341 -3.32 -0.81 -25.94
N GLU A 342 -4.50 -0.91 -25.33
CA GLU A 342 -4.80 -0.27 -24.05
C GLU A 342 -3.90 -0.78 -22.91
N LEU A 343 -3.66 -2.10 -22.86
CA LEU A 343 -2.73 -2.71 -21.90
C LEU A 343 -1.30 -2.20 -22.08
N GLU A 344 -0.83 -2.08 -23.32
CA GLU A 344 0.49 -1.53 -23.62
C GLU A 344 0.60 -0.06 -23.21
N GLU A 345 -0.41 0.76 -23.50
CA GLU A 345 -0.43 2.17 -23.11
C GLU A 345 -0.48 2.33 -21.58
N LEU A 346 -1.27 1.51 -20.88
CA LEU A 346 -1.31 1.48 -19.42
C LEU A 346 0.06 1.09 -18.83
N ASN A 347 0.76 0.16 -19.46
CA ASN A 347 2.10 -0.24 -19.04
C ASN A 347 3.13 0.89 -19.29
N ARG A 348 3.03 1.61 -20.41
CA ARG A 348 3.84 2.81 -20.69
C ARG A 348 3.59 3.92 -19.66
N ARG A 349 2.33 4.15 -19.27
CA ARG A 349 1.97 5.10 -18.20
C ARG A 349 2.55 4.68 -16.86
N ARG A 350 2.38 3.42 -16.47
CA ARG A 350 2.95 2.89 -15.21
C ARG A 350 4.47 3.04 -15.15
N LYS A 351 5.19 2.82 -16.26
CA LYS A 351 6.64 3.05 -16.32
C LYS A 351 7.00 4.52 -16.12
N ARG A 352 6.28 5.45 -16.78
CA ARG A 352 6.46 6.89 -16.59
C ARG A 352 6.19 7.33 -15.15
N ASP A 353 5.08 6.87 -14.57
CA ASP A 353 4.70 7.20 -13.19
C ASP A 353 5.73 6.67 -12.19
N LYS A 354 6.22 5.43 -12.40
CA LYS A 354 7.31 4.85 -11.60
C LYS A 354 8.58 5.72 -11.67
N THR A 355 9.00 6.11 -12.87
CA THR A 355 10.18 6.99 -13.02
C THR A 355 9.98 8.37 -12.39
N SER A 356 8.75 8.91 -12.44
CA SER A 356 8.41 10.17 -11.78
C SER A 356 8.52 10.05 -10.26
N ALA A 357 7.93 9.00 -9.69
CA ALA A 357 7.99 8.72 -8.26
C ALA A 357 9.44 8.47 -7.79
N ASP A 358 10.25 7.74 -8.56
CA ASP A 358 11.67 7.52 -8.26
C ASP A 358 12.46 8.83 -8.25
N ASN A 359 12.14 9.76 -9.16
CA ASN A 359 12.78 11.09 -9.19
C ASN A 359 12.37 11.95 -8.00
N GLU A 360 11.09 11.92 -7.60
CA GLU A 360 10.60 12.61 -6.41
C GLU A 360 11.23 12.05 -5.13
N LEU A 361 11.36 10.72 -5.03
CA LEU A 361 12.00 10.05 -3.89
C LEU A 361 13.49 10.41 -3.79
N LYS A 362 14.21 10.47 -4.93
CA LYS A 362 15.61 10.95 -4.97
C LYS A 362 15.71 12.42 -4.53
N ALA A 363 14.77 13.28 -4.97
CA ALA A 363 14.74 14.68 -4.58
C ALA A 363 14.46 14.84 -3.08
N LEU A 364 13.52 14.07 -2.53
CA LEU A 364 13.23 14.01 -1.10
C LEU A 364 14.43 13.52 -0.30
N LYS A 365 15.09 12.45 -0.73
CA LYS A 365 16.31 11.92 -0.09
C LYS A 365 17.42 12.98 -0.05
N LYS A 366 17.59 13.75 -1.13
CA LYS A 366 18.56 14.86 -1.18
C LYS A 366 18.20 15.98 -0.20
N ARG A 367 16.92 16.36 -0.12
CA ARG A 367 16.45 17.38 0.82
C ARG A 367 16.63 16.93 2.27
N LEU A 368 16.28 15.67 2.56
CA LEU A 368 16.43 15.08 3.88
C LEU A 368 17.91 14.99 4.30
N GLY A 369 18.79 14.63 3.36
CA GLY A 369 20.25 14.68 3.57
C GLY A 369 20.72 16.08 3.98
N GLY A 370 20.28 17.12 3.27
CA GLY A 370 20.60 18.51 3.64
C GLY A 370 20.03 18.94 4.99
N VAL A 371 18.89 18.40 5.43
CA VAL A 371 18.35 18.65 6.77
C VAL A 371 19.25 18.01 7.84
N PHE A 372 19.75 16.79 7.60
CA PHE A 372 20.68 16.14 8.52
C PHE A 372 22.03 16.88 8.60
N ASP A 373 22.56 17.33 7.47
CA ASP A 373 23.79 18.14 7.44
C ASP A 373 23.62 19.45 8.24
N ASN A 374 22.44 20.09 8.11
CA ASN A 374 22.11 21.29 8.89
C ASN A 374 21.94 20.99 10.38
N SER A 375 21.29 19.88 10.74
CA SER A 375 21.13 19.50 12.16
C SER A 375 22.49 19.20 12.79
N ASP A 376 23.39 18.54 12.06
CA ASP A 376 24.75 18.28 12.54
C ASP A 376 25.53 19.57 12.74
N ALA A 377 25.40 20.56 11.83
CA ALA A 377 26.00 21.87 12.00
C ALA A 377 25.46 22.61 13.24
N VAL A 378 24.15 22.52 13.50
CA VAL A 378 23.52 23.09 14.70
C VAL A 378 24.02 22.40 15.97
N LEU A 379 24.10 21.06 15.99
CA LEU A 379 24.61 20.31 17.13
C LEU A 379 26.05 20.70 17.46
N ARG A 380 26.94 20.78 16.44
CA ARG A 380 28.32 21.28 16.63
C ARG A 380 28.36 22.72 17.13
N GLY A 381 27.43 23.57 16.66
CA GLY A 381 27.25 24.93 17.16
C GLY A 381 26.88 24.97 18.64
N LEU A 382 25.95 24.10 19.07
CA LEU A 382 25.52 23.99 20.47
C LEU A 382 26.64 23.46 21.37
N GLU A 383 27.37 22.43 20.95
CA GLU A 383 28.53 21.90 21.66
C GLU A 383 29.60 22.98 21.85
N HIS A 384 29.84 23.78 20.80
CA HIS A 384 30.76 24.90 20.88
C HIS A 384 30.31 25.96 21.89
N ILE A 385 29.04 26.38 21.86
CA ILE A 385 28.48 27.33 22.83
C ILE A 385 28.62 26.79 24.26
N TYR A 386 28.33 25.51 24.47
CA TYR A 386 28.50 24.87 25.78
C TYR A 386 29.95 24.95 26.28
N SER A 387 30.92 24.70 25.40
CA SER A 387 32.36 24.78 25.72
C SER A 387 32.82 26.19 26.11
N VAL A 388 32.16 27.24 25.60
CA VAL A 388 32.42 28.65 25.95
C VAL A 388 31.69 29.05 27.23
N LEU A 389 30.44 28.60 27.42
CA LEU A 389 29.64 28.94 28.60
C LEU A 389 30.22 28.36 29.90
N GLN A 390 30.77 27.15 29.85
CA GLN A 390 31.35 26.50 31.03
C GLN A 390 32.45 27.32 31.74
N PRO A 391 33.51 27.80 31.07
CA PRO A 391 34.53 28.64 31.71
C PRO A 391 34.01 30.02 32.12
N VAL A 392 33.01 30.58 31.42
CA VAL A 392 32.38 31.86 31.80
C VAL A 392 31.62 31.71 33.12
N LEU A 393 30.79 30.67 33.24
CA LEU A 393 30.06 30.36 34.47
C LEU A 393 31.02 30.09 35.63
N GLU A 394 32.11 29.37 35.38
CA GLU A 394 33.14 29.12 36.40
C GLU A 394 33.83 30.41 36.87
N SER A 395 34.14 31.32 35.94
CA SER A 395 34.67 32.65 36.25
C SER A 395 33.70 33.47 37.11
N ASP A 396 32.39 33.36 36.86
CA ASP A 396 31.37 34.07 37.63
C ASP A 396 31.21 33.51 39.06
N LEU A 397 31.30 32.18 39.21
CA LEU A 397 31.35 31.54 40.53
C LEU A 397 32.58 31.97 41.34
N MET A 398 33.73 32.12 40.68
CA MET A 398 34.95 32.68 41.27
C MET A 398 34.74 34.13 41.72
N GLN A 399 34.10 34.95 40.88
CA GLN A 399 33.77 36.35 41.21
C GLN A 399 32.82 36.45 42.42
N CYS A 400 31.77 35.63 42.45
CA CYS A 400 30.85 35.57 43.59
C CYS A 400 31.57 35.18 44.88
N ALA A 401 32.54 34.25 44.83
CA ALA A 401 33.34 33.87 45.99
C ALA A 401 34.23 35.02 46.49
N LEU A 402 34.84 35.79 45.57
CA LEU A 402 35.62 36.99 45.88
C LEU A 402 34.76 38.05 46.58
N GLU A 403 33.58 38.37 46.02
CA GLU A 403 32.67 39.37 46.56
C GLU A 403 32.13 38.98 47.94
N LYS A 404 31.81 37.69 48.12
CA LYS A 404 31.40 37.16 49.41
C LYS A 404 32.50 37.30 50.45
N GLN A 405 33.76 36.99 50.11
CA GLN A 405 34.87 37.14 51.04
C GLN A 405 35.16 38.61 51.34
N ASP A 406 35.06 39.49 50.34
CA ASP A 406 35.21 40.93 50.53
C ASP A 406 34.17 41.50 51.50
N ALA A 407 32.92 41.03 51.42
CA ALA A 407 31.87 41.40 52.38
C ALA A 407 32.24 40.93 53.80
N VAL A 408 32.72 39.69 53.96
CA VAL A 408 33.18 39.15 55.24
C VAL A 408 34.37 39.94 55.81
N ASP A 409 35.33 40.30 54.97
CA ASP A 409 36.50 41.07 55.36
C ASP A 409 36.12 42.51 55.75
N ARG A 410 35.22 43.15 55.01
CA ARG A 410 34.67 44.47 55.37
C ARG A 410 33.94 44.43 56.71
N ASP A 411 33.15 43.38 56.95
CA ASP A 411 32.46 43.17 58.23
C ASP A 411 33.43 43.00 59.41
N ARG A 412 34.62 42.41 59.16
CA ARG A 412 35.69 42.25 60.15
C ARG A 412 36.46 43.56 60.41
N ILE A 413 36.58 44.43 59.41
CA ILE A 413 37.29 45.71 59.49
C ILE A 413 36.43 46.82 60.12
N SER A 414 35.18 46.51 60.51
CA SER A 414 34.20 47.44 61.08
C SER A 414 34.83 48.64 61.80
N LEU A 415 34.86 49.77 61.09
CA LEU A 415 35.35 51.04 61.60
C LEU A 415 34.53 51.36 62.86
N MET A 416 35.23 51.62 63.97
CA MET A 416 34.64 52.19 65.17
C MET A 416 33.69 53.33 64.80
N GLY A 417 32.40 53.15 65.09
CA GLY A 417 31.41 54.24 65.06
C GLY A 417 30.17 54.04 64.19
N VAL A 418 30.05 52.96 63.40
CA VAL A 418 28.83 52.75 62.58
C VAL A 418 28.00 51.53 63.02
N LYS A 419 28.57 50.59 63.78
CA LYS A 419 27.88 49.33 64.12
C LYS A 419 26.97 49.39 65.34
N ASP A 420 27.00 50.46 66.12
CA ASP A 420 26.19 50.53 67.34
C ASP A 420 24.73 50.94 67.07
N ASP A 421 24.38 51.52 65.93
CA ASP A 421 23.00 51.99 65.68
C ASP A 421 22.01 50.90 65.20
N GLU A 422 22.47 49.84 64.54
CA GLU A 422 21.57 48.83 63.97
C GLU A 422 20.98 47.89 65.05
N LEU A 423 21.72 47.65 66.15
CA LEU A 423 21.25 46.90 67.31
C LEU A 423 20.37 47.73 68.26
N THR A 424 20.51 49.07 68.28
CA THR A 424 19.59 49.95 69.02
C THR A 424 18.27 50.15 68.29
N LEU A 425 18.28 50.20 66.95
CA LEU A 425 17.05 50.33 66.15
C LEU A 425 16.22 49.04 66.09
N SER A 426 16.85 47.87 66.17
CA SER A 426 16.14 46.58 66.14
C SER A 426 15.38 46.25 67.43
N ARG A 427 15.53 47.05 68.50
CA ARG A 427 14.83 46.84 69.78
C ARG A 427 13.53 47.63 69.94
N SER A 428 13.14 48.48 68.97
CA SER A 428 11.97 49.37 69.12
C SER A 428 10.72 48.99 68.32
N THR A 429 10.68 47.86 67.60
CA THR A 429 9.52 47.48 66.77
C THR A 429 8.98 46.08 67.04
N HIS A 430 8.81 45.72 68.32
CA HIS A 430 8.04 44.52 68.69
C HIS A 430 6.68 44.95 69.28
N THR A 431 5.81 45.50 68.44
CA THR A 431 4.36 45.57 68.71
C THR A 431 3.73 44.26 68.23
N GLU A 432 3.37 43.40 69.18
CA GLU A 432 2.49 42.24 68.98
C GLU A 432 1.16 42.67 68.35
N PRO A 433 0.70 42.05 67.24
CA PRO A 433 -0.70 42.04 66.85
C PRO A 433 -1.40 40.84 67.49
N GLN A 434 -2.42 41.13 68.30
CA GLN A 434 -3.33 40.14 68.88
C GLN A 434 -4.29 39.54 67.83
N ARG A 435 -4.41 38.20 67.87
CA ARG A 435 -5.61 37.34 67.63
C ARG A 435 -6.12 37.17 66.17
N PRO A 436 -6.88 36.10 65.82
CA PRO A 436 -7.69 35.22 66.69
C PRO A 436 -7.64 33.69 66.48
N ARG A 437 -8.27 33.07 67.49
CA ARG A 437 -8.73 31.71 67.84
C ARG A 437 -9.10 30.70 66.72
N PRO A 438 -9.00 29.37 66.99
CA PRO A 438 -9.06 28.31 65.98
C PRO A 438 -10.44 27.60 65.87
N GLU A 439 -10.78 27.13 64.67
CA GLU A 439 -11.83 26.13 64.45
C GLU A 439 -11.31 24.91 63.67
N CYS A 440 -11.55 23.75 64.29
CA CYS A 440 -11.89 22.44 63.74
C CYS A 440 -11.22 21.86 62.48
N ARG A 441 -10.51 20.74 62.73
CA ARG A 441 -10.80 19.36 62.21
C ARG A 441 -10.70 19.20 60.68
N VAL A 442 -9.79 18.38 60.14
CA VAL A 442 -9.91 16.91 60.08
C VAL A 442 -8.52 16.25 60.06
N LYS A 443 -8.46 15.12 60.78
CA LYS A 443 -7.35 14.16 60.83
C LYS A 443 -7.37 13.26 59.59
N THR A 444 -6.22 13.02 58.97
CA THR A 444 -5.77 11.69 58.54
C THR A 444 -4.24 11.69 58.49
N ALA A 445 -3.67 10.65 59.08
CA ALA A 445 -2.26 10.43 59.40
C ALA A 445 -1.49 9.80 58.21
N PRO A 446 -0.35 9.12 58.40
CA PRO A 446 0.90 9.49 59.08
C PRO A 446 2.10 9.31 58.12
N GLY A 447 2.97 10.30 57.99
CA GLY A 447 4.19 10.18 57.20
C GLY A 447 5.31 10.96 57.84
N GLY A 448 5.88 10.40 58.92
CA GLY A 448 7.00 11.01 59.61
C GLY A 448 8.26 10.98 58.75
N MET A 449 8.82 12.15 58.47
CA MET A 449 10.25 12.31 58.26
C MET A 449 10.70 13.59 58.97
N LYS A 450 11.47 13.39 60.03
CA LYS A 450 12.22 14.42 60.75
C LYS A 450 13.10 15.18 59.76
N PRO A 451 13.13 16.53 59.73
CA PRO A 451 14.32 17.22 59.24
C PRO A 451 15.41 16.99 60.29
N SER A 452 16.26 16.02 59.98
CA SER A 452 17.54 15.81 60.65
C SER A 452 18.34 17.11 60.55
N LYS A 453 18.39 17.83 61.67
CA LYS A 453 19.51 18.72 61.99
C LYS A 453 20.76 17.86 61.94
N THR A 454 21.42 17.84 60.78
CA THR A 454 22.77 17.31 60.67
C THR A 454 23.69 18.47 60.99
N ASP A 455 24.20 18.37 62.21
CA ASP A 455 25.31 19.11 62.75
C ASP A 455 26.50 19.07 61.77
N GLY A 456 26.76 20.21 61.16
CA GLY A 456 27.95 20.51 60.39
C GLY A 456 28.56 21.84 60.82
N HIS A 457 28.39 22.24 62.08
CA HIS A 457 29.26 23.25 62.69
C HIS A 457 30.58 22.57 63.02
N GLY A 458 31.47 22.55 62.02
CA GLY A 458 32.90 22.47 62.30
C GLY A 458 33.25 23.57 63.32
N PRO A 459 34.26 23.36 64.18
CA PRO A 459 34.63 24.30 65.22
C PRO A 459 34.98 25.64 64.58
N GLN A 460 34.00 26.56 64.53
CA GLN A 460 34.29 27.96 64.29
C GLN A 460 35.06 28.42 65.52
N VAL A 461 36.39 28.33 65.42
CA VAL A 461 37.29 29.09 66.28
C VAL A 461 36.75 30.52 66.22
N PRO A 462 36.26 31.10 67.33
CA PRO A 462 35.78 32.47 67.33
C PRO A 462 36.95 33.35 66.91
N GLN A 463 36.98 33.71 65.63
CA GLN A 463 38.04 34.53 65.07
C GLN A 463 37.88 35.88 65.72
N ARG A 464 38.77 36.13 66.69
CA ARG A 464 38.82 37.38 67.42
C ARG A 464 39.02 38.49 66.39
N PRO A 465 38.22 39.57 66.43
CA PRO A 465 38.38 40.69 65.51
C PRO A 465 39.83 41.16 65.58
N VAL A 466 40.50 41.15 64.42
CA VAL A 466 41.97 41.24 64.30
C VAL A 466 42.50 42.56 64.85
N VAL A 467 41.67 43.62 64.87
CA VAL A 467 41.99 44.88 65.52
C VAL A 467 40.72 45.48 66.12
N ARG A 468 40.62 45.52 67.45
CA ARG A 468 39.68 46.38 68.17
C ARG A 468 40.47 47.37 68.99
N VAL A 469 40.27 48.66 68.73
CA VAL A 469 40.64 49.68 69.71
C VAL A 469 39.63 49.57 70.86
N ASP A 470 40.04 49.74 72.11
CA ASP A 470 39.11 49.86 73.21
C ASP A 470 38.71 51.34 73.32
N ASN A 471 37.40 51.66 73.38
CA ASN A 471 36.91 53.03 73.57
C ASN A 471 37.50 53.69 74.85
N ARG A 472 37.95 52.88 75.81
CA ARG A 472 38.67 53.36 77.00
C ARG A 472 40.09 53.85 76.69
N CYS A 473 40.81 53.22 75.76
CA CYS A 473 42.17 53.62 75.38
C CYS A 473 42.21 54.95 74.62
N VAL A 474 41.16 55.28 73.86
CA VAL A 474 41.01 56.58 73.19
C VAL A 474 40.75 57.69 74.21
N SER A 475 39.96 57.38 75.24
CA SER A 475 39.53 58.36 76.24
C SER A 475 40.55 58.59 77.36
N CYS A 476 41.38 57.60 77.70
CA CYS A 476 42.28 57.66 78.86
C CYS A 476 43.74 57.99 78.52
N SER A 477 44.20 57.84 77.27
CA SER A 477 45.62 57.97 76.92
C SER A 477 46.09 59.40 76.57
N GLY A 478 45.17 60.34 76.37
CA GLY A 478 45.49 61.70 75.92
C GLY A 478 46.11 61.79 74.51
N GLN A 479 46.35 60.66 73.84
CA GLN A 479 46.97 60.55 72.52
C GLN A 479 46.00 59.99 71.48
N ALA A 480 44.71 60.38 71.55
CA ALA A 480 43.69 59.96 70.59
C ALA A 480 44.10 60.14 69.11
N PRO A 481 44.79 61.23 68.70
CA PRO A 481 45.24 61.37 67.31
C PRO A 481 46.27 60.31 66.90
N LEU A 482 47.18 59.92 67.80
CA LEU A 482 48.19 58.90 67.52
C LEU A 482 47.58 57.50 67.47
N VAL A 483 46.63 57.19 68.37
CA VAL A 483 45.90 55.91 68.36
C VAL A 483 45.02 55.80 67.12
N LEU A 484 44.35 56.88 66.72
CA LEU A 484 43.57 56.92 65.48
C LEU A 484 44.45 56.89 64.22
N ALA A 485 45.61 57.53 64.23
CA ALA A 485 46.58 57.43 63.14
C ALA A 485 47.14 56.00 63.05
N ALA A 486 47.53 55.37 64.16
CA ALA A 486 47.99 53.99 64.20
C ALA A 486 46.89 53.00 63.79
N PHE A 487 45.64 53.23 64.21
CA PHE A 487 44.48 52.44 63.79
C PHE A 487 44.19 52.63 62.29
N LYS A 488 44.25 53.87 61.79
CA LYS A 488 44.10 54.15 60.35
C LYS A 488 45.22 53.50 59.55
N MET A 489 46.46 53.53 60.04
CA MET A 489 47.59 52.81 59.42
C MET A 489 47.39 51.29 59.47
N ALA A 490 46.84 50.74 60.55
CA ALA A 490 46.48 49.32 60.64
C ALA A 490 45.32 48.94 59.69
N CYS A 491 44.32 49.81 59.51
CA CYS A 491 43.25 49.64 58.52
C CYS A 491 43.76 49.80 57.07
N LEU A 492 44.81 50.60 56.86
CA LEU A 492 45.49 50.72 55.56
C LEU A 492 46.35 49.48 55.25
N HIS A 493 46.82 48.75 56.27
CA HIS A 493 47.43 47.42 56.13
C HIS A 493 46.35 46.32 56.04
N TYR A 494 45.40 46.48 55.12
CA TYR A 494 44.44 45.43 54.79
C TYR A 494 45.19 44.23 54.19
N ALA A 495 45.27 43.14 54.96
CA ALA A 495 45.69 41.83 54.47
C ALA A 495 44.43 41.03 54.12
N PRO A 496 44.11 40.84 52.83
CA PRO A 496 42.92 40.08 52.44
C PRO A 496 43.01 38.66 52.98
N SER A 497 41.91 38.16 53.52
CA SER A 497 41.89 36.79 54.02
C SER A 497 41.77 35.79 52.86
N PRO A 498 42.27 34.55 53.03
CA PRO A 498 42.12 33.51 52.01
C PRO A 498 40.65 33.21 51.74
N ILE A 499 40.32 32.93 50.47
CA ILE A 499 38.96 32.75 49.98
C ILE A 499 38.64 31.25 49.93
N GLU A 500 37.50 30.85 50.49
CA GLU A 500 37.01 29.49 50.34
C GLU A 500 36.29 29.33 48.99
N HIS A 501 36.90 28.57 48.07
CA HIS A 501 36.30 28.23 46.78
C HIS A 501 36.35 26.72 46.55
N ARG A 502 35.19 26.11 46.29
CA ARG A 502 35.02 24.64 46.13
C ARG A 502 35.60 23.82 47.31
N GLY A 503 35.52 24.36 48.52
CA GLY A 503 36.02 23.72 49.74
C GLY A 503 37.55 23.79 49.93
N GLN A 504 38.26 24.59 49.14
CA GLN A 504 39.68 24.87 49.30
C GLN A 504 39.89 26.35 49.63
N MET A 505 40.87 26.64 50.49
CA MET A 505 41.29 28.00 50.82
C MET A 505 42.35 28.43 49.81
N VAL A 506 42.01 29.41 48.98
CA VAL A 506 42.85 29.88 47.86
C VAL A 506 43.21 31.35 48.10
N GLU A 507 44.42 31.75 47.70
CA GLU A 507 44.79 33.16 47.77
C GLU A 507 44.03 33.99 46.72
N ARG A 508 43.70 35.23 47.09
CA ARG A 508 42.94 36.14 46.21
C ARG A 508 43.57 36.30 44.83
N TYR A 509 44.89 36.44 44.78
CA TYR A 509 45.61 36.65 43.53
C TYR A 509 45.51 35.43 42.60
N GLU A 510 45.70 34.22 43.13
CA GLU A 510 45.59 32.98 42.37
C GLU A 510 44.19 32.80 41.76
N LEU A 511 43.15 33.18 42.51
CA LEU A 511 41.77 33.05 42.06
C LEU A 511 41.41 34.09 40.98
N LEU A 512 41.95 35.31 41.09
CA LEU A 512 41.85 36.34 40.05
C LEU A 512 42.59 35.94 38.78
N GLU A 513 43.80 35.40 38.89
CA GLU A 513 44.60 34.92 37.76
C GLU A 513 43.89 33.75 37.06
N ARG A 514 43.37 32.78 37.83
CA ARG A 514 42.61 31.65 37.28
C ARG A 514 41.33 32.12 36.56
N ARG A 515 40.64 33.12 37.11
CA ARG A 515 39.48 33.73 36.47
C ARG A 515 39.84 34.40 35.15
N GLU A 516 40.93 35.16 35.11
CA GLU A 516 41.42 35.80 33.88
C GLU A 516 41.78 34.75 32.82
N GLN A 517 42.48 33.68 33.20
CA GLN A 517 42.82 32.57 32.30
C GLN A 517 41.57 31.90 31.71
N LEU A 518 40.53 31.66 32.53
CA LEU A 518 39.26 31.08 32.06
C LEU A 518 38.54 32.01 31.08
N LEU A 519 38.48 33.31 31.36
CA LEU A 519 37.84 34.29 30.47
C LEU A 519 38.61 34.47 29.16
N LEU A 520 39.94 34.52 29.21
CA LEU A 520 40.78 34.56 28.00
C LEU A 520 40.64 33.29 27.17
N GLY A 521 40.57 32.12 27.83
CA GLY A 521 40.30 30.84 27.19
C GLY A 521 38.92 30.82 26.51
N ALA A 522 37.88 31.24 27.23
CA ALA A 522 36.52 31.34 26.70
C ALA A 522 36.43 32.29 25.50
N ASN A 523 37.06 33.46 25.59
CA ASN A 523 37.08 34.45 24.51
C ASN A 523 37.84 33.92 23.29
N ARG A 524 38.96 33.22 23.48
CA ARG A 524 39.69 32.58 22.39
C ARG A 524 38.84 31.49 21.72
N SER A 525 38.19 30.63 22.50
CA SER A 525 37.28 29.60 21.97
C SER A 525 36.15 30.25 21.17
N LEU A 526 35.51 31.29 21.70
CA LEU A 526 34.43 32.01 21.01
C LEU A 526 34.88 32.59 19.67
N LEU A 527 36.06 33.19 19.60
CA LEU A 527 36.62 33.76 18.37
C LEU A 527 37.01 32.71 17.33
N GLN A 528 37.37 31.50 17.76
CA GLN A 528 37.72 30.39 16.87
C GLN A 528 36.49 29.74 16.21
N GLY A 529 35.31 29.88 16.81
CA GLY A 529 34.06 29.33 16.30
C GLY A 529 33.98 27.80 16.36
N PRO A 530 32.84 27.22 15.97
CA PRO A 530 32.57 25.79 16.09
C PRO A 530 33.47 24.90 15.21
N GLY A 531 34.08 25.44 14.16
CA GLY A 531 34.93 24.67 13.23
C GLY A 531 36.32 24.31 13.78
N ALA A 532 36.83 25.05 14.77
CA ALA A 532 38.21 24.88 15.24
C ALA A 532 38.40 23.63 16.13
N LEU A 533 37.37 23.22 16.87
CA LEU A 533 37.45 22.04 17.75
C LEU A 533 37.55 20.72 16.96
N SER A 534 36.95 20.65 15.76
CA SER A 534 37.10 19.47 14.87
C SER A 534 38.50 19.33 14.27
N ALA A 535 39.25 20.43 14.12
CA ALA A 535 40.59 20.39 13.54
C ALA A 535 41.67 19.87 14.52
N LEU A 536 41.44 19.98 15.83
CA LEU A 536 42.38 19.56 16.87
C LEU A 536 42.13 18.14 17.39
N SER A 537 40.93 17.59 17.18
CA SER A 537 40.60 16.18 17.46
C SER A 537 40.98 15.24 16.30
N GLY A 538 41.69 15.75 15.29
CA GLY A 538 42.21 14.98 14.17
C GLY A 538 43.50 14.23 14.54
N ASP A 539 43.42 13.27 15.45
CA ASP A 539 44.49 12.27 15.63
C ASP A 539 43.89 10.90 15.98
N GLY A 540 44.03 9.96 15.04
CA GLY A 540 44.15 8.52 15.35
C GLY A 540 42.92 7.63 15.42
N GLY A 541 41.76 8.00 14.87
CA GLY A 541 40.57 7.13 14.85
C GLY A 541 40.44 6.32 13.56
N ASP A 542 40.82 5.05 13.63
CA ASP A 542 40.84 4.03 12.58
C ASP A 542 39.77 4.12 11.47
N ASP A 543 40.32 4.14 10.25
CA ASP A 543 39.73 3.68 9.01
C ASP A 543 39.27 2.21 9.14
N LEU A 544 38.05 2.00 9.64
CA LEU A 544 37.28 0.80 9.34
C LEU A 544 36.11 1.17 8.44
N GLY A 545 36.44 1.09 7.15
CA GLY A 545 35.58 1.14 5.98
C GLY A 545 34.13 0.75 6.20
N MET A 546 33.25 1.68 5.86
CA MET A 546 32.09 1.36 5.04
C MET A 546 31.75 2.55 4.13
N SER A 547 31.84 2.28 2.83
CA SER A 547 31.04 2.89 1.76
C SER A 547 31.28 4.36 1.40
N SER A 548 32.44 4.61 0.79
CA SER A 548 32.59 5.59 -0.29
C SER A 548 32.47 4.86 -1.64
N LEU A 549 31.28 4.91 -2.28
CA LEU A 549 31.19 4.65 -3.71
C LEU A 549 31.43 5.98 -4.43
N ALA A 550 32.63 6.05 -4.98
CA ALA A 550 33.16 7.13 -5.76
C ALA A 550 32.28 7.47 -6.98
N ARG A 551 32.06 8.78 -7.14
CA ARG A 551 31.61 9.43 -8.35
C ARG A 551 32.86 9.78 -9.16
N GLY A 552 33.20 8.96 -10.15
CA GLY A 552 34.22 9.28 -11.16
C GLY A 552 33.57 9.82 -12.43
N PRO A 553 34.16 10.81 -13.13
CA PRO A 553 33.73 11.23 -14.46
C PRO A 553 34.49 10.42 -15.51
N HIS A 554 33.78 9.77 -16.43
CA HIS A 554 34.36 9.27 -17.67
C HIS A 554 33.30 9.28 -18.77
N ASP A 555 33.64 10.01 -19.83
CA ASP A 555 32.99 9.98 -21.14
C ASP A 555 33.14 8.60 -21.81
N GLU A 556 32.19 8.33 -22.71
CA GLU A 556 32.27 7.46 -23.90
C GLU A 556 32.63 5.97 -23.73
N GLU A 557 31.65 5.07 -23.91
CA GLU A 557 31.41 4.34 -25.18
C GLU A 557 30.40 3.19 -25.00
N LYS A 558 29.83 2.79 -26.15
CA LYS A 558 28.74 1.84 -26.38
C LYS A 558 28.92 0.46 -25.74
N GLY A 559 27.82 -0.15 -25.30
CA GLY A 559 27.78 -1.57 -24.98
C GLY A 559 26.44 -2.03 -24.41
N ASP A 560 25.47 -2.30 -25.29
CA ASP A 560 24.34 -3.17 -25.00
C ASP A 560 24.86 -4.53 -24.51
N THR A 561 24.66 -4.85 -23.23
CA THR A 561 24.49 -6.22 -22.71
C THR A 561 24.33 -6.16 -21.19
N PHE A 562 23.09 -6.17 -20.69
CA PHE A 562 22.83 -6.70 -19.34
C PHE A 562 21.38 -7.18 -19.19
N THR A 563 21.07 -8.25 -19.92
CA THR A 563 20.23 -9.34 -19.44
C THR A 563 21.09 -10.25 -18.59
N ASP A 564 20.95 -10.19 -17.26
CA ASP A 564 21.19 -11.34 -16.36
C ASP A 564 20.82 -10.96 -14.93
N TYR A 565 19.57 -11.26 -14.53
CA TYR A 565 19.22 -11.60 -13.15
C TYR A 565 17.89 -12.35 -13.16
N THR A 566 17.95 -13.58 -13.69
CA THR A 566 17.01 -14.65 -13.40
C THR A 566 17.83 -15.93 -13.31
N PHE A 567 18.02 -16.49 -12.11
CA PHE A 567 17.98 -17.93 -11.80
C PHE A 567 18.43 -18.24 -10.35
N VAL A 568 17.91 -19.36 -9.83
CA VAL A 568 18.02 -19.98 -8.48
C VAL A 568 16.87 -19.52 -7.57
N GLU A 569 15.79 -20.27 -7.35
CA GLU A 569 15.70 -21.72 -7.09
C GLU A 569 14.61 -22.44 -7.91
N GLU A 570 15.04 -23.54 -8.53
CA GLU A 570 14.18 -24.57 -9.12
C GLU A 570 14.52 -25.90 -8.44
N ARG A 571 13.63 -26.39 -7.56
CA ARG A 571 13.56 -27.81 -7.20
C ARG A 571 12.13 -28.18 -6.77
N GLY A 572 11.26 -28.31 -7.77
CA GLY A 572 9.92 -28.88 -7.62
C GLY A 572 9.54 -29.62 -8.90
N ARG A 573 9.80 -30.93 -8.91
CA ARG A 573 9.60 -31.84 -10.06
C ARG A 573 8.21 -31.72 -10.70
N ALA A 574 8.24 -31.73 -12.03
CA ALA A 574 7.14 -31.89 -12.94
C ALA A 574 6.16 -33.02 -12.57
N ARG A 575 4.88 -32.66 -12.50
CA ARG A 575 3.74 -33.50 -12.90
C ARG A 575 2.91 -32.68 -13.89
N PRO A 576 2.65 -33.17 -15.12
CA PRO A 576 1.71 -32.49 -16.00
C PRO A 576 0.30 -32.70 -15.45
N ALA A 577 -0.30 -31.64 -14.91
CA ALA A 577 -1.72 -31.62 -14.63
C ALA A 577 -2.44 -31.59 -15.98
N THR A 578 -2.89 -32.77 -16.40
CA THR A 578 -3.96 -32.96 -17.37
C THR A 578 -5.12 -32.05 -16.99
N GLY A 579 -5.37 -31.04 -17.82
CA GLY A 579 -6.61 -30.29 -17.78
C GLY A 579 -7.78 -31.24 -18.02
N ASN A 580 -8.64 -31.39 -17.01
CA ASN A 580 -10.00 -31.88 -17.19
C ASN A 580 -10.78 -30.82 -17.97
N GLY A 581 -10.54 -30.76 -19.28
CA GLY A 581 -11.53 -30.29 -20.22
C GLY A 581 -12.64 -31.33 -20.26
N VAL A 582 -13.87 -30.93 -19.95
CA VAL A 582 -15.07 -31.71 -20.19
C VAL A 582 -15.12 -32.02 -21.69
N ARG A 583 -14.67 -33.22 -22.05
CA ARG A 583 -14.80 -33.78 -23.40
C ARG A 583 -16.28 -34.09 -23.61
N LEU A 584 -16.90 -33.32 -24.51
CA LEU A 584 -18.08 -33.80 -25.24
C LEU A 584 -17.71 -35.12 -25.95
N PRO A 585 -18.62 -36.10 -26.01
CA PRO A 585 -18.35 -37.37 -26.68
C PRO A 585 -18.12 -37.11 -28.18
N SER A 586 -16.89 -37.32 -28.62
CA SER A 586 -16.52 -37.37 -30.03
C SER A 586 -17.24 -38.55 -30.69
N VAL A 587 -18.22 -38.25 -31.53
CA VAL A 587 -18.85 -39.21 -32.44
C VAL A 587 -17.78 -39.68 -33.44
N PRO A 588 -17.54 -40.99 -33.61
CA PRO A 588 -16.57 -41.47 -34.59
C PRO A 588 -17.05 -41.16 -36.02
N PRO A 589 -16.16 -40.75 -36.94
CA PRO A 589 -16.50 -40.63 -38.35
C PRO A 589 -16.89 -42.01 -38.88
N GLY A 590 -18.16 -42.15 -39.25
CA GLY A 590 -18.71 -43.36 -39.83
C GLY A 590 -17.95 -43.75 -41.09
N THR A 591 -17.37 -44.94 -41.07
CA THR A 591 -16.89 -45.64 -42.26
C THR A 591 -18.03 -45.77 -43.28
N PRO A 592 -17.83 -45.46 -44.56
CA PRO A 592 -18.85 -45.66 -45.58
C PRO A 592 -19.11 -47.17 -45.75
N ARG A 593 -20.30 -47.61 -45.36
CA ARG A 593 -20.79 -48.97 -45.65
C ARG A 593 -21.14 -49.03 -47.13
N VAL A 594 -20.29 -49.69 -47.90
CA VAL A 594 -20.56 -50.09 -49.28
C VAL A 594 -21.73 -51.07 -49.27
N VAL A 595 -22.86 -50.63 -49.83
CA VAL A 595 -24.00 -51.51 -50.12
C VAL A 595 -23.66 -52.28 -51.40
N SER A 596 -23.24 -53.53 -51.23
CA SER A 596 -23.20 -54.50 -52.33
C SER A 596 -24.62 -54.91 -52.68
N VAL A 597 -25.11 -54.42 -53.81
CA VAL A 597 -26.33 -54.91 -54.46
C VAL A 597 -26.07 -56.34 -54.95
N ARG A 598 -26.91 -57.28 -54.54
CA ARG A 598 -27.19 -58.53 -55.24
C ARG A 598 -28.68 -58.74 -55.30
#